data_AF-A0A817PFH8-F1
#
_entry.id   AF-A0A817PFH8-F1
#
_cell.length_a   1.000
_cell.length_b   1.000
_cell.length_c   1.000
_cell.angle_alpha   90.00
_cell.angle_beta   90.00
_cell.angle_gamma   90.00
#
_symmetry.space_group_name_H-M   'P 1'
#
loop_
_entity.id
_entity.type
_entity.pdbx_description
1 polymer ?
#
loop_
_entity_poly.entity_id
_entity_poly.type
_entity_poly.pdbx_seq_one_letter_code
_entity_poly.pdbx_strand_id
1 'polypeptide(L)'
;MVLEYITTANVSYSSINKLKTISLTASHYNIRYFLLNQLQLLQMIKEYQPMIISLNELGSHTDMKSIEQVLLDYEIIKVEGTNRHGSAISAINKRIQFVPINLHKPNTAAATISLNDSTYAITSIYSSSNTPLPLETMSLLLTYSNYTILLGDFNAKHLDWGCSIINSKGDQLSKCINDKNLTVHNTNMRTSLRSSTIIDLVITNQQHESIDGKLLPYTCSDHFLIFIEFSNILFSCKYEQFIPKTY
;
A
#
# COMPACT_ATOMS: atom_id res chain seq x y z
N MET A 1 35.06 -44.62 -18.97
CA MET A 1 33.98 -43.77 -18.43
C MET A 1 34.63 -42.57 -17.79
N VAL A 2 34.72 -41.47 -18.54
CA VAL A 2 35.28 -40.20 -18.09
C VAL A 2 34.11 -39.35 -17.61
N LEU A 3 34.22 -38.83 -16.38
CA LEU A 3 33.30 -37.83 -15.82
C LEU A 3 33.53 -36.50 -16.53
N GLU A 4 32.54 -36.03 -17.30
CA GLU A 4 32.51 -34.67 -17.82
C GLU A 4 32.01 -33.70 -16.73
N TYR A 5 32.87 -32.75 -16.39
CA TYR A 5 32.55 -31.60 -15.55
C TYR A 5 31.64 -30.64 -16.34
N ILE A 6 30.43 -30.40 -15.83
CA ILE A 6 29.62 -29.25 -16.25
C ILE A 6 30.31 -27.99 -15.72
N THR A 7 30.96 -27.27 -16.62
CA THR A 7 31.50 -25.93 -16.35
C THR A 7 30.34 -24.96 -16.26
N THR A 8 30.14 -24.36 -15.08
CA THR A 8 29.26 -23.21 -14.90
C THR A 8 29.87 -22.02 -15.63
N ALA A 9 29.36 -21.69 -16.81
CA ALA A 9 29.70 -20.46 -17.50
C ALA A 9 29.33 -19.27 -16.60
N ASN A 10 30.35 -18.53 -16.14
CA ASN A 10 30.17 -17.26 -15.44
C ASN A 10 29.55 -16.25 -16.41
N VAL A 11 28.23 -16.11 -16.39
CA VAL A 11 27.54 -15.02 -17.08
C VAL A 11 27.88 -13.72 -16.35
N SER A 12 28.76 -12.91 -16.95
CA SER A 12 29.07 -11.58 -16.42
C SER A 12 28.02 -10.57 -16.89
N TYR A 13 27.24 -10.04 -15.95
CA TYR A 13 26.29 -8.96 -16.22
C TYR A 13 27.00 -7.62 -16.13
N SER A 14 26.77 -6.72 -17.08
CA SER A 14 27.14 -5.30 -16.97
C SER A 14 25.89 -4.51 -16.62
N SER A 15 25.81 -3.98 -15.40
CA SER A 15 24.73 -3.09 -14.97
C SER A 15 25.00 -1.67 -15.48
N ILE A 16 24.24 -1.26 -16.51
CA ILE A 16 24.15 0.15 -16.90
C ILE A 16 22.98 0.75 -16.12
N ASN A 17 23.28 1.66 -15.18
CA ASN A 17 22.26 2.40 -14.44
C ASN A 17 21.56 3.40 -15.40
N LYS A 18 20.49 2.96 -16.07
CA LYS A 18 19.58 3.86 -16.78
C LYS A 18 18.50 4.36 -15.83
N LEU A 19 18.26 5.67 -15.82
CA LEU A 19 17.09 6.26 -15.18
C LEU A 19 15.87 6.00 -16.08
N LYS A 20 14.82 5.45 -15.49
CA LYS A 20 13.52 5.31 -16.14
C LYS A 20 12.53 6.22 -15.41
N THR A 21 11.77 7.00 -16.17
CA THR A 21 10.60 7.71 -15.63
C THR A 21 9.46 6.71 -15.48
N ILE A 22 8.91 6.61 -14.28
CA ILE A 22 7.81 5.70 -13.93
C ILE A 22 6.76 6.43 -13.10
N SER A 23 5.50 5.99 -13.20
CA SER A 23 4.39 6.43 -12.35
C SER A 23 4.46 5.80 -10.98
N LEU A 24 4.08 6.51 -9.92
CA LEU A 24 3.92 5.92 -8.60
C LEU A 24 2.76 4.92 -8.58
N THR A 25 3.01 3.73 -8.05
CA THR A 25 1.98 2.71 -7.84
C THR A 25 1.85 2.38 -6.35
N ALA A 26 0.60 2.22 -5.90
CA ALA A 26 0.30 1.84 -4.53
C ALA A 26 -0.73 0.71 -4.51
N SER A 27 -0.64 -0.15 -3.50
CA SER A 27 -1.67 -1.13 -3.22
C SER A 27 -2.11 -1.08 -1.76
N HIS A 28 -3.37 -1.45 -1.54
CA HIS A 28 -3.95 -1.62 -0.22
C HIS A 28 -4.66 -2.96 -0.13
N TYR A 29 -4.46 -3.66 0.99
CA TYR A 29 -5.14 -4.92 1.26
C TYR A 29 -5.37 -5.15 2.76
N ASN A 30 -6.63 -5.19 3.18
CA ASN A 30 -6.99 -5.86 4.43
C ASN A 30 -6.81 -7.38 4.22
N ILE A 31 -5.66 -7.89 4.66
CA ILE A 31 -5.20 -9.25 4.33
C ILE A 31 -5.89 -10.33 5.16
N ARG A 32 -6.47 -9.96 6.30
CA ARG A 32 -7.15 -10.85 7.26
C ARG A 32 -6.37 -12.15 7.52
N TYR A 33 -5.43 -12.08 8.45
CA TYR A 33 -4.43 -13.11 8.79
C TYR A 33 -3.38 -13.31 7.69
N PHE A 34 -2.20 -12.70 7.90
CA PHE A 34 -1.11 -12.68 6.93
C PHE A 34 -0.66 -14.09 6.51
N LEU A 35 -0.43 -14.99 7.48
CA LEU A 35 0.12 -16.34 7.19
C LEU A 35 -0.79 -17.19 6.31
N LEU A 36 -2.11 -16.98 6.37
CA LEU A 36 -3.08 -17.71 5.53
C LEU A 36 -3.10 -17.19 4.09
N ASN A 37 -2.77 -15.91 3.89
CA ASN A 37 -2.95 -15.20 2.63
C ASN A 37 -1.62 -14.79 1.96
N GLN A 38 -0.47 -15.12 2.57
CA GLN A 38 0.86 -14.67 2.15
C GLN A 38 1.26 -15.10 0.74
N LEU A 39 0.89 -16.31 0.30
CA LEU A 39 1.25 -16.80 -1.04
C LEU A 39 0.55 -16.00 -2.14
N GLN A 40 -0.70 -15.62 -1.89
CA GLN A 40 -1.49 -14.79 -2.81
C GLN A 40 -0.97 -13.36 -2.84
N LEU A 41 -0.62 -12.80 -1.66
CA LEU A 41 0.08 -11.52 -1.60
C LEU A 41 1.39 -11.56 -2.41
N LEU A 42 2.20 -12.61 -2.27
CA LEU A 42 3.44 -12.77 -3.02
C LEU A 42 3.21 -12.83 -4.54
N GLN A 43 2.16 -13.52 -4.99
CA GLN A 43 1.79 -13.54 -6.41
C GLN A 43 1.46 -12.14 -6.92
N MET A 44 0.66 -11.37 -6.18
CA MET A 44 0.32 -10.00 -6.54
C MET A 44 1.58 -9.12 -6.64
N ILE A 45 2.48 -9.22 -5.67
CA ILE A 45 3.72 -8.44 -5.66
C ILE A 45 4.56 -8.75 -6.90
N LYS A 46 4.64 -10.02 -7.31
CA LYS A 46 5.36 -10.43 -8.52
C LYS A 46 4.71 -9.89 -9.80
N GLU A 47 3.39 -9.89 -9.87
CA GLU A 47 2.63 -9.51 -11.05
C GLU A 47 2.56 -7.98 -11.23
N TYR A 48 2.26 -7.25 -10.15
CA TYR A 48 1.97 -5.81 -10.21
C TYR A 48 3.11 -4.92 -9.73
N GLN A 49 4.07 -5.47 -8.97
CA GLN A 49 5.23 -4.76 -8.44
C GLN A 49 4.90 -3.36 -7.87
N PRO A 50 3.92 -3.26 -6.95
CA PRO A 50 3.53 -1.98 -6.37
C PRO A 50 4.71 -1.33 -5.64
N MET A 51 4.85 -0.02 -5.72
CA MET A 51 5.95 0.67 -5.03
C MET A 51 5.66 0.89 -3.55
N ILE A 52 4.39 1.04 -3.21
CA ILE A 52 3.90 1.17 -1.84
C ILE A 52 2.86 0.06 -1.62
N ILE A 53 2.96 -0.64 -0.49
CA ILE A 53 1.98 -1.65 -0.07
C ILE A 53 1.49 -1.28 1.33
N SER A 54 0.17 -1.11 1.46
CA SER A 54 -0.52 -0.98 2.73
C SER A 54 -1.23 -2.29 3.07
N LEU A 55 -0.95 -2.86 4.25
CA LEU A 55 -1.64 -4.05 4.75
C LEU A 55 -2.33 -3.78 6.08
N ASN A 56 -3.53 -4.33 6.27
CA ASN A 56 -4.28 -4.32 7.53
C ASN A 56 -4.69 -5.73 7.95
N GLU A 57 -5.02 -5.91 9.23
CA GLU A 57 -5.47 -7.18 9.83
C GLU A 57 -4.51 -8.36 9.68
N LEU A 58 -3.22 -8.19 9.99
CA LEU A 58 -2.26 -9.29 9.85
C LEU A 58 -2.52 -10.47 10.80
N GLY A 59 -3.30 -10.27 11.88
CA GLY A 59 -3.59 -11.26 12.91
C GLY A 59 -2.53 -11.36 14.01
N SER A 60 -2.98 -11.74 15.20
CA SER A 60 -2.16 -11.96 16.38
C SER A 60 -1.17 -13.08 16.11
N HIS A 61 0.13 -12.81 16.27
CA HIS A 61 1.26 -13.74 16.09
C HIS A 61 1.90 -13.81 14.70
N THR A 62 1.63 -12.85 13.80
CA THR A 62 2.47 -12.69 12.61
C THR A 62 3.82 -12.08 13.00
N ASP A 63 4.88 -12.89 12.98
CA ASP A 63 6.24 -12.46 13.25
C ASP A 63 6.84 -11.67 12.07
N MET A 64 7.79 -10.79 12.37
CA MET A 64 8.45 -9.94 11.36
C MET A 64 9.20 -10.75 10.30
N LYS A 65 9.80 -11.89 10.67
CA LYS A 65 10.59 -12.70 9.73
C LYS A 65 9.71 -13.28 8.62
N SER A 66 8.52 -13.76 8.96
CA SER A 66 7.53 -14.22 7.97
C SER A 66 7.10 -13.10 7.01
N ILE A 67 6.95 -11.87 7.52
CA ILE A 67 6.59 -10.71 6.71
C ILE A 67 7.74 -10.34 5.76
N GLU A 68 8.97 -10.26 6.27
CA GLU A 68 10.17 -9.94 5.50
C GLU A 68 10.44 -10.93 4.38
N GLN A 69 10.12 -12.22 4.57
CA GLN A 69 10.25 -13.26 3.53
C GLN A 69 9.33 -13.03 2.32
N VAL A 70 8.18 -12.38 2.51
CA VAL A 70 7.23 -12.07 1.44
C VAL A 70 7.53 -10.70 0.83
N LEU A 71 7.95 -9.75 1.67
CA LEU A 71 8.20 -8.35 1.31
C LEU A 71 9.71 -8.05 1.16
N LEU A 72 10.48 -8.97 0.58
CA LEU A 72 11.95 -8.90 0.50
C LEU A 72 12.51 -7.61 -0.11
N ASP A 73 11.82 -7.09 -1.13
CA ASP A 73 12.23 -5.88 -1.86
C ASP A 73 11.72 -4.59 -1.22
N TYR A 74 11.15 -4.68 -0.01
CA TYR A 74 10.53 -3.55 0.68
C TYR A 74 11.17 -3.31 2.04
N GLU A 75 11.15 -2.04 2.42
CA GLU A 75 11.37 -1.58 3.78
C GLU A 75 10.02 -1.51 4.49
N ILE A 76 9.96 -2.00 5.73
CA ILE A 76 8.69 -2.38 6.37
C ILE A 76 8.51 -1.59 7.65
N ILE A 77 7.44 -0.81 7.72
CA ILE A 77 7.00 -0.15 8.94
C ILE A 77 5.76 -0.89 9.43
N LYS A 78 5.92 -1.67 10.50
CA LYS A 78 4.82 -2.35 11.17
C LYS A 78 4.45 -1.59 12.44
N VAL A 79 3.15 -1.33 12.60
CA VAL A 79 2.57 -0.78 13.82
C VAL A 79 1.52 -1.75 14.34
N GLU A 80 1.68 -2.19 15.58
CA GLU A 80 0.73 -3.06 16.25
C GLU A 80 -0.57 -2.32 16.57
N GLY A 81 -1.66 -3.05 16.59
CA GLY A 81 -2.97 -2.54 16.97
C GLY A 81 -3.30 -2.74 18.44
N THR A 82 -4.48 -2.25 18.81
CA THR A 82 -5.05 -2.41 20.15
C THR A 82 -5.84 -3.71 20.33
N ASN A 83 -6.00 -4.50 19.27
CA ASN A 83 -6.75 -5.75 19.32
C ASN A 83 -6.01 -6.85 18.54
N ARG A 84 -6.44 -8.11 18.72
CA ARG A 84 -5.85 -9.32 18.12
C ARG A 84 -5.85 -9.38 16.59
N HIS A 85 -6.58 -8.51 15.91
CA HIS A 85 -6.52 -8.36 14.44
C HIS A 85 -5.73 -7.10 14.07
N GLY A 86 -5.72 -6.10 14.93
CA GLY A 86 -5.14 -4.79 14.72
C GLY A 86 -3.65 -4.87 14.48
N SER A 87 -3.26 -4.48 13.28
CA SER A 87 -1.90 -4.15 12.89
C SER A 87 -1.98 -3.50 11.52
N ALA A 88 -1.08 -2.56 11.28
CA ALA A 88 -0.94 -1.90 10.00
C ALA A 88 0.51 -2.00 9.55
N ILE A 89 0.70 -2.33 8.28
CA ILE A 89 2.00 -2.26 7.61
C ILE A 89 1.94 -1.22 6.52
N SER A 90 2.96 -0.38 6.49
CA SER A 90 3.36 0.39 5.31
C SER A 90 4.69 -0.16 4.82
N ALA A 91 4.69 -0.81 3.66
CA ALA A 91 5.88 -1.37 3.04
C ALA A 91 6.23 -0.57 1.78
N ILE A 92 7.49 -0.16 1.65
CA ILE A 92 7.96 0.77 0.63
C ILE A 92 9.10 0.12 -0.13
N ASN A 93 9.02 0.09 -1.45
CA ASN A 93 10.04 -0.53 -2.28
C ASN A 93 11.41 0.10 -2.00
N LYS A 94 12.45 -0.71 -1.81
CA LYS A 94 13.83 -0.29 -1.47
C LYS A 94 14.45 0.68 -2.47
N ARG A 95 13.87 0.82 -3.66
CA ARG A 95 14.29 1.78 -4.68
C ARG A 95 13.86 3.22 -4.37
N ILE A 96 12.92 3.41 -3.43
CA ILE A 96 12.40 4.71 -3.02
C ILE A 96 13.04 5.09 -1.68
N GLN A 97 13.58 6.32 -1.62
CA GLN A 97 14.04 6.88 -0.36
C GLN A 97 12.84 7.20 0.53
N PHE A 98 12.89 6.74 1.78
CA PHE A 98 11.82 6.95 2.74
C PHE A 98 12.36 7.27 4.13
N VAL A 99 11.53 7.92 4.94
CA VAL A 99 11.78 8.16 6.36
C VAL A 99 10.52 7.76 7.15
N PRO A 100 10.60 6.80 8.09
CA PRO A 100 9.47 6.44 8.94
C PRO A 100 8.92 7.64 9.73
N ILE A 101 7.60 7.73 9.87
CA ILE A 101 6.96 8.69 10.76
C ILE A 101 6.49 7.94 12.00
N ASN A 102 7.06 8.27 13.16
CA ASN A 102 6.60 7.72 14.43
C ASN A 102 5.43 8.54 14.97
N LEU A 103 4.21 8.07 14.73
CA LEU A 103 2.99 8.73 15.20
C LEU A 103 2.63 8.38 16.65
N HIS A 104 3.23 7.31 17.21
CA HIS A 104 2.79 6.69 18.47
C HIS A 104 1.28 6.39 18.53
N LYS A 105 0.65 6.14 17.37
CA LYS A 105 -0.77 5.78 17.25
C LYS A 105 -0.89 4.32 16.81
N PRO A 106 -1.64 3.47 17.53
CA PRO A 106 -1.85 2.09 17.11
C PRO A 106 -2.61 2.03 15.78
N ASN A 107 -2.46 0.93 15.04
CA ASN A 107 -3.13 0.71 13.76
C ASN A 107 -2.84 1.75 12.66
N THR A 108 -1.80 2.58 12.81
CA THR A 108 -1.40 3.55 11.78
C THR A 108 0.09 3.50 11.56
N ALA A 109 0.51 2.91 10.44
CA ALA A 109 1.89 2.97 9.97
C ALA A 109 2.03 4.11 8.96
N ALA A 110 3.12 4.87 9.03
CA ALA A 110 3.32 6.00 8.13
C ALA A 110 4.80 6.25 7.84
N ALA A 111 5.08 6.83 6.67
CA ALA A 111 6.39 7.30 6.25
C ALA A 111 6.26 8.56 5.41
N THR A 112 7.37 9.27 5.24
CA THR A 112 7.56 10.15 4.09
C THR A 112 8.39 9.44 3.04
N ILE A 113 8.10 9.68 1.76
CA ILE A 113 8.94 9.27 0.63
C ILE A 113 9.34 10.49 -0.19
N SER A 114 10.50 10.43 -0.83
CA SER A 114 10.98 11.48 -1.73
C SER A 114 10.93 11.00 -3.18
N LEU A 115 10.18 11.73 -4.01
CA LEU A 115 10.03 11.47 -5.45
C LEU A 115 10.42 12.76 -6.20
N ASN A 116 11.58 12.74 -6.85
CA ASN A 116 12.25 13.94 -7.38
C ASN A 116 12.35 15.03 -6.28
N ASP A 117 11.84 16.24 -6.54
CA ASP A 117 11.85 17.38 -5.61
C ASP A 117 10.58 17.47 -4.73
N SER A 118 9.76 16.41 -4.70
CA SER A 118 8.52 16.35 -3.92
C SER A 118 8.58 15.27 -2.85
N THR A 119 8.06 15.60 -1.66
CA THR A 119 7.90 14.65 -0.57
C THR A 119 6.44 14.19 -0.51
N TYR A 120 6.19 12.94 -0.15
CA TYR A 120 4.84 12.40 0.02
C TYR A 120 4.74 11.72 1.38
N ALA A 121 3.76 12.09 2.20
CA ALA A 121 3.38 11.30 3.35
C ALA A 121 2.53 10.12 2.87
N ILE A 122 2.91 8.90 3.24
CA ILE A 122 2.20 7.68 2.87
C ILE A 122 1.81 6.93 4.13
N THR A 123 0.66 6.24 4.10
CA THR A 123 0.15 5.57 5.30
C THR A 123 -0.43 4.20 5.03
N SER A 124 -0.62 3.47 6.12
CA SER A 124 -1.54 2.34 6.24
C SER A 124 -2.34 2.54 7.53
N ILE A 125 -3.64 2.79 7.40
CA ILE A 125 -4.55 3.09 8.51
C ILE A 125 -5.57 1.96 8.66
N TYR A 126 -5.69 1.40 9.86
CA TYR A 126 -6.77 0.47 10.18
C TYR A 126 -7.70 1.05 11.25
N SER A 127 -8.97 1.23 10.90
CA SER A 127 -10.03 1.66 11.81
C SER A 127 -11.15 0.62 11.80
N SER A 128 -11.08 -0.36 12.71
CA SER A 128 -12.10 -1.40 12.84
C SER A 128 -13.49 -0.82 13.12
N SER A 129 -14.56 -1.56 12.83
CA SER A 129 -15.95 -1.09 12.97
C SER A 129 -16.30 -0.45 14.32
N ASN A 130 -15.62 -0.85 15.40
CA ASN A 130 -15.90 -0.41 16.78
C ASN A 130 -14.90 0.61 17.33
N THR A 131 -13.85 0.99 16.58
CA THR A 131 -12.91 2.04 17.02
C THR A 131 -13.22 3.38 16.36
N PRO A 132 -12.94 4.53 16.97
CA PRO A 132 -13.07 5.82 16.32
C PRO A 132 -12.18 5.94 15.06
N LEU A 133 -12.59 6.80 14.12
CA LEU A 133 -11.72 7.20 13.02
C LEU A 133 -10.55 8.05 13.54
N PRO A 134 -9.32 7.85 13.08
CA PRO A 134 -8.16 8.59 13.54
C PRO A 134 -8.03 9.96 12.85
N LEU A 135 -9.09 10.79 12.88
CA LEU A 135 -9.16 12.07 12.15
C LEU A 135 -8.07 13.08 12.56
N GLU A 136 -7.70 13.10 13.84
CA GLU A 136 -6.58 13.90 14.35
C GLU A 136 -5.26 13.43 13.73
N THR A 137 -5.02 12.12 13.71
CA THR A 137 -3.84 11.52 13.08
C THR A 137 -3.79 11.82 11.58
N MET A 138 -4.93 11.72 10.88
CA MET A 138 -5.03 12.11 9.47
C MET A 138 -4.68 13.58 9.27
N SER A 139 -5.20 14.47 10.13
CA SER A 139 -4.88 15.90 10.06
C SER A 139 -3.41 16.20 10.33
N LEU A 140 -2.80 15.48 11.28
CA LEU A 140 -1.37 15.56 11.57
C LEU A 140 -0.51 15.08 10.38
N LEU A 141 -0.93 14.01 9.70
CA LEU A 141 -0.24 13.49 8.51
C LEU A 141 -0.14 14.53 7.39
N LEU A 142 -1.18 15.35 7.22
CA LEU A 142 -1.17 16.46 6.26
C LEU A 142 -0.12 17.54 6.58
N THR A 143 0.45 17.58 7.78
CA THR A 143 1.51 18.53 8.13
C THR A 143 2.91 18.00 7.88
N TYR A 144 3.08 16.69 7.65
CA TYR A 144 4.39 16.09 7.38
C TYR A 144 4.86 16.30 5.94
N SER A 145 3.94 16.60 5.03
CA SER A 145 4.26 16.79 3.63
C SER A 145 3.18 17.58 2.89
N ASN A 146 3.57 18.27 1.83
CA ASN A 146 2.66 18.93 0.89
C ASN A 146 1.74 17.93 0.18
N TYR A 147 2.21 16.70 -0.01
CA TYR A 147 1.46 15.62 -0.66
C TYR A 147 1.25 14.47 0.33
N THR A 148 0.03 13.95 0.39
CA THR A 148 -0.33 12.86 1.30
C THR A 148 -1.17 11.82 0.55
N ILE A 149 -0.83 10.54 0.74
CA ILE A 149 -1.55 9.37 0.23
C ILE A 149 -1.94 8.51 1.43
N LEU A 150 -3.21 8.55 1.80
CA LEU A 150 -3.78 7.76 2.87
C LEU A 150 -4.37 6.47 2.29
N LEU A 151 -3.87 5.32 2.75
CA LEU A 151 -4.37 3.99 2.40
C LEU A 151 -4.88 3.31 3.66
N GLY A 152 -5.98 2.56 3.59
CA GLY A 152 -6.48 1.87 4.77
C GLY A 152 -7.89 1.30 4.67
N ASP A 153 -8.23 0.43 5.62
CA ASP A 153 -9.60 0.06 5.95
C ASP A 153 -10.15 1.00 7.03
N PHE A 154 -11.08 1.86 6.62
CA PHE A 154 -11.68 2.87 7.47
C PHE A 154 -12.97 2.38 8.15
N ASN A 155 -13.55 1.26 7.71
CA ASN A 155 -14.91 0.82 8.06
C ASN A 155 -15.96 1.96 7.95
N ALA A 156 -15.71 2.94 7.09
CA ALA A 156 -16.53 4.12 6.89
C ALA A 156 -17.41 3.89 5.66
N LYS A 157 -18.73 3.96 5.83
CA LYS A 157 -19.71 3.76 4.76
C LYS A 157 -20.37 5.08 4.45
N HIS A 158 -20.26 5.56 3.21
CA HIS A 158 -20.88 6.81 2.78
C HIS A 158 -21.25 6.75 1.29
N LEU A 159 -22.23 7.56 0.89
CA LEU A 159 -22.69 7.63 -0.50
C LEU A 159 -21.60 8.19 -1.44
N ASP A 160 -20.76 9.11 -0.95
CA ASP A 160 -19.71 9.77 -1.75
C ASP A 160 -18.72 8.81 -2.41
N TRP A 161 -18.45 7.66 -1.79
CA TRP A 161 -17.61 6.61 -2.39
C TRP A 161 -18.40 5.39 -2.85
N GLY A 162 -19.73 5.47 -2.88
CA GLY A 162 -20.60 4.46 -3.53
C GLY A 162 -21.18 3.39 -2.60
N CYS A 163 -21.17 3.58 -1.27
CA CYS A 163 -21.93 2.69 -0.39
C CYS A 163 -23.44 2.97 -0.52
N SER A 164 -24.27 1.96 -0.22
CA SER A 164 -25.74 2.11 -0.19
C SER A 164 -26.28 2.69 1.13
N ILE A 165 -25.44 2.75 2.16
CA ILE A 165 -25.79 3.26 3.49
C ILE A 165 -24.71 4.21 4.00
N ILE A 166 -25.12 5.10 4.88
CA ILE A 166 -24.21 5.97 5.64
C ILE A 166 -24.11 5.43 7.06
N ASN A 167 -22.89 5.35 7.60
CA ASN A 167 -22.67 5.16 9.04
C ASN A 167 -21.99 6.40 9.66
N SER A 168 -21.99 6.48 10.99
CA SER A 168 -21.40 7.62 11.73
C SER A 168 -19.94 7.90 11.32
N LYS A 169 -19.15 6.85 11.05
CA LYS A 169 -17.79 6.99 10.52
C LYS A 169 -17.77 7.60 9.13
N GLY A 170 -18.64 7.16 8.23
CA GLY A 170 -18.78 7.71 6.89
C GLY A 170 -19.10 9.20 6.92
N ASP A 171 -20.05 9.61 7.76
CA ASP A 171 -20.39 11.02 7.97
C ASP A 171 -19.19 11.84 8.46
N GLN A 172 -18.45 11.32 9.44
CA GLN A 172 -17.26 11.97 9.98
C GLN A 172 -16.14 12.08 8.95
N LEU A 173 -15.90 11.01 8.19
CA LEU A 173 -14.87 10.97 7.17
C LEU A 173 -15.23 11.86 5.97
N SER A 174 -16.47 11.87 5.51
CA SER A 174 -16.94 12.76 4.44
C SER A 174 -16.75 14.23 4.82
N LYS A 175 -17.13 14.62 6.04
CA LYS A 175 -16.84 15.97 6.57
C LYS A 175 -15.36 16.29 6.56
N CYS A 176 -14.52 15.38 7.07
CA CYS A 176 -13.07 15.56 7.08
C CYS A 176 -12.49 15.70 5.65
N ILE A 177 -12.96 14.90 4.71
CA ILE A 177 -12.57 14.95 3.30
C ILE A 177 -12.90 16.33 2.71
N ASN A 178 -14.12 16.82 2.92
CA ASN A 178 -14.55 18.12 2.43
C ASN A 178 -13.77 19.27 3.10
N ASP A 179 -13.65 19.25 4.43
CA ASP A 179 -12.98 20.31 5.19
C ASP A 179 -11.48 20.43 4.85
N LYS A 180 -10.85 19.32 4.45
CA LYS A 180 -9.42 19.24 4.14
C LYS A 180 -9.12 19.17 2.64
N ASN A 181 -10.13 19.34 1.78
CA ASN A 181 -10.02 19.22 0.32
C ASN A 181 -9.32 17.92 -0.13
N LEU A 182 -9.71 16.80 0.47
CA LEU A 182 -9.20 15.48 0.10
C LEU A 182 -10.00 14.88 -1.05
N THR A 183 -9.42 13.89 -1.74
CA THR A 183 -10.05 13.17 -2.84
C THR A 183 -9.97 11.67 -2.59
N VAL A 184 -11.09 10.96 -2.76
CA VAL A 184 -11.16 9.49 -2.73
C VAL A 184 -11.02 8.96 -4.16
N HIS A 185 -10.09 8.02 -4.39
CA HIS A 185 -9.76 7.54 -5.75
C HIS A 185 -10.53 6.30 -6.18
N ASN A 186 -10.94 5.46 -5.23
CA ASN A 186 -11.57 4.17 -5.52
C ASN A 186 -13.10 4.21 -5.30
N THR A 187 -13.76 5.30 -5.69
CA THR A 187 -15.21 5.43 -5.60
C THR A 187 -15.92 4.40 -6.47
N ASN A 188 -17.03 3.83 -5.99
CA ASN A 188 -17.82 2.80 -6.68
C ASN A 188 -17.06 1.48 -6.95
N MET A 189 -15.88 1.28 -6.35
CA MET A 189 -15.14 0.02 -6.40
C MET A 189 -15.43 -0.80 -5.14
N ARG A 190 -16.27 -1.84 -5.23
CA ARG A 190 -16.58 -2.73 -4.10
C ARG A 190 -15.29 -3.33 -3.50
N THR A 191 -14.94 -2.96 -2.27
CA THR A 191 -13.70 -3.43 -1.63
C THR A 191 -13.90 -4.58 -0.65
N SER A 192 -15.15 -4.89 -0.27
CA SER A 192 -15.47 -6.00 0.62
C SER A 192 -16.60 -6.88 0.08
N LEU A 193 -16.48 -8.19 0.33
CA LEU A 193 -17.53 -9.17 0.12
C LEU A 193 -18.74 -8.91 1.04
N ARG A 194 -18.55 -8.25 2.18
CA ARG A 194 -19.64 -7.93 3.12
C ARG A 194 -20.56 -6.85 2.54
N SER A 195 -21.78 -7.25 2.16
CA SER A 195 -22.88 -6.37 1.73
C SER A 195 -22.50 -5.29 0.71
N SER A 196 -21.59 -5.59 -0.23
CA SER A 196 -21.12 -4.65 -1.26
C SER A 196 -20.64 -3.30 -0.71
N THR A 197 -19.76 -3.35 0.30
CA THR A 197 -19.25 -2.14 0.96
C THR A 197 -17.90 -1.71 0.41
N ILE A 198 -17.69 -0.39 0.41
CA ILE A 198 -16.49 0.31 -0.03
C ILE A 198 -15.95 0.97 1.23
N ILE A 199 -15.09 0.27 1.93
CA ILE A 199 -14.59 0.66 3.26
C ILE A 199 -13.07 0.75 3.32
N ASP A 200 -12.41 0.10 2.37
CA ASP A 200 -11.00 0.26 2.09
C ASP A 200 -10.85 1.42 1.12
N LEU A 201 -10.12 2.47 1.48
CA LEU A 201 -10.09 3.71 0.71
C LEU A 201 -8.65 4.13 0.41
N VAL A 202 -8.49 4.74 -0.76
CA VAL A 202 -7.29 5.47 -1.17
C VAL A 202 -7.65 6.94 -1.27
N ILE A 203 -7.05 7.75 -0.40
CA ILE A 203 -7.40 9.16 -0.23
C ILE A 203 -6.15 10.02 -0.40
N THR A 204 -6.23 11.13 -1.13
CA THR A 204 -5.11 12.09 -1.27
C THR A 204 -5.53 13.50 -0.97
N ASN A 205 -4.57 14.39 -0.68
CA ASN A 205 -4.80 15.83 -0.47
C ASN A 205 -4.54 16.70 -1.71
N GLN A 206 -4.43 16.06 -2.88
CA GLN A 206 -4.32 16.68 -4.18
C GLN A 206 -5.20 15.91 -5.16
N GLN A 207 -5.68 16.61 -6.19
CA GLN A 207 -6.30 15.96 -7.32
C GLN A 207 -5.22 15.23 -8.13
N HIS A 208 -5.12 13.93 -7.89
CA HIS A 208 -4.33 13.05 -8.73
C HIS A 208 -5.25 12.38 -9.75
N GLU A 209 -4.81 12.34 -11.01
CA GLU A 209 -5.49 11.53 -12.02
C GLU A 209 -5.11 10.06 -11.79
N SER A 210 -6.03 9.29 -11.22
CA SER A 210 -5.89 7.83 -11.10
C SER A 210 -6.15 7.19 -12.46
N ILE A 211 -5.17 6.44 -13.02
CA ILE A 211 -5.34 5.79 -14.33
C ILE A 211 -6.10 4.48 -14.19
N ASP A 212 -5.70 3.63 -13.24
CA ASP A 212 -6.08 2.21 -13.20
C ASP A 212 -6.29 1.74 -11.77
N GLY A 213 -7.36 2.23 -11.15
CA GLY A 213 -7.88 1.65 -9.92
C GLY A 213 -8.53 0.31 -10.23
N LYS A 214 -7.88 -0.80 -9.89
CA LYS A 214 -8.42 -2.15 -10.09
C LYS A 214 -8.52 -2.94 -8.80
N LEU A 215 -9.60 -3.72 -8.73
CA LEU A 215 -9.81 -4.75 -7.72
C LEU A 215 -9.27 -6.06 -8.27
N LEU A 216 -8.39 -6.71 -7.53
CA LEU A 216 -7.84 -7.99 -7.96
C LEU A 216 -8.74 -9.15 -7.48
N PRO A 217 -9.09 -10.12 -8.34
CA PRO A 217 -10.11 -11.13 -8.10
C PRO A 217 -9.61 -12.20 -7.12
N TYR A 218 -9.68 -11.91 -5.84
CA TYR A 218 -9.18 -12.80 -4.79
C TYR A 218 -10.28 -13.14 -3.78
N THR A 219 -10.27 -14.39 -3.30
CA THR A 219 -11.36 -14.98 -2.51
C THR A 219 -10.94 -15.44 -1.12
N CYS A 220 -9.67 -15.29 -0.73
CA CYS A 220 -9.16 -15.83 0.53
C CYS A 220 -9.34 -14.87 1.71
N SER A 221 -9.29 -13.55 1.44
CA SER A 221 -9.86 -12.52 2.32
C SER A 221 -11.28 -12.20 1.87
N ASP A 222 -12.09 -11.67 2.78
CA ASP A 222 -13.36 -11.02 2.45
C ASP A 222 -13.19 -9.57 1.99
N HIS A 223 -11.96 -9.10 1.86
CA HIS A 223 -11.61 -7.83 1.23
C HIS A 223 -10.92 -8.09 -0.12
N PHE A 224 -11.10 -7.16 -1.04
CA PHE A 224 -10.40 -7.14 -2.32
C PHE A 224 -9.15 -6.28 -2.20
N LEU A 225 -8.10 -6.71 -2.89
CA LEU A 225 -6.89 -5.92 -3.01
C LEU A 225 -7.12 -4.77 -3.99
N ILE A 226 -6.79 -3.56 -3.57
CA ILE A 226 -6.84 -2.36 -4.39
C ILE A 226 -5.45 -2.09 -4.92
N PHE A 227 -5.32 -1.95 -6.23
CA PHE A 227 -4.13 -1.41 -6.88
C PHE A 227 -4.48 -0.09 -7.55
N ILE A 228 -3.63 0.94 -7.38
CA ILE A 228 -3.76 2.24 -8.03
C ILE A 228 -2.42 2.66 -8.62
N GLU A 229 -2.48 3.14 -9.85
CA GLU A 229 -1.42 3.90 -10.51
C GLU A 229 -1.79 5.37 -10.60
N PHE A 230 -0.91 6.24 -10.13
CA PHE A 230 -1.06 7.70 -10.21
C PHE A 230 -0.34 8.24 -11.47
N SER A 231 -1.08 8.56 -12.52
CA SER A 231 -0.53 9.06 -13.81
C SER A 231 0.46 10.21 -13.66
N ASN A 232 0.12 11.12 -12.75
CA ASN A 232 0.73 12.43 -12.64
C ASN A 232 1.82 12.48 -11.57
N ILE A 233 2.09 11.37 -10.89
CA ILE A 233 3.22 11.24 -9.96
C ILE A 233 4.33 10.48 -10.67
N LEU A 234 5.05 11.18 -11.55
CA LEU A 234 6.16 10.64 -12.32
C LEU A 234 7.49 10.91 -11.63
N PHE A 235 8.36 9.91 -11.57
CA PHE A 235 9.70 10.08 -11.01
C PHE A 235 10.76 9.21 -11.66
N SER A 236 12.01 9.67 -11.55
CA SER A 236 13.16 8.95 -12.08
C SER A 236 13.65 7.95 -11.05
N CYS A 237 13.59 6.66 -11.39
CA CYS A 237 14.12 5.59 -10.56
C CYS A 237 15.27 4.88 -11.26
N LYS A 238 16.28 4.46 -10.49
CA LYS A 238 17.30 3.53 -10.99
C LYS A 238 16.62 2.19 -11.30
N TYR A 239 16.82 1.70 -12.52
CA TYR A 239 16.30 0.40 -12.94
C TYR A 239 17.46 -0.45 -13.44
N GLU A 240 17.62 -1.66 -12.89
CA GLU A 240 18.57 -2.63 -13.41
C GLU A 240 17.95 -3.38 -14.59
N GLN A 241 18.43 -3.11 -15.80
CA GLN A 241 18.23 -4.01 -16.92
C GLN A 241 19.31 -5.10 -16.87
N PHE A 242 18.91 -6.34 -16.61
CA PHE A 242 19.76 -7.49 -16.88
C PHE A 242 19.84 -7.68 -18.40
N ILE A 243 20.89 -7.14 -19.02
CA ILE A 243 21.20 -7.43 -20.42
C ILE A 243 22.11 -8.67 -20.40
N PRO A 244 21.68 -9.81 -20.95
CA PRO A 244 22.57 -10.93 -21.17
C PRO A 244 23.66 -10.48 -22.15
N LYS A 245 24.93 -10.60 -21.77
CA LYS A 245 26.01 -10.43 -22.75
C LYS A 245 25.93 -11.60 -23.73
N THR A 246 25.56 -11.33 -24.97
CA THR A 246 25.82 -12.24 -26.09
C THR A 246 27.31 -12.19 -26.38
N TYR A 247 28.03 -13.28 -26.12
CA TYR A 247 29.40 -13.50 -26.57
C TYR A 247 29.39 -14.11 -27.96
#